data_AF-A0AA95MMK4-F1
#
_entry.id   AF-A0AA95MMK4-F1
#
_cell.length_a   1.000
_cell.length_b   1.000
_cell.length_c   1.000
_cell.angle_alpha   90.00
_cell.angle_beta   90.00
_cell.angle_gamma   90.00
#
_symmetry.space_group_name_H-M   'P 1'
#
loop_
_entity.id
_entity.type
_entity.pdbx_description
1 polymer ?
#
loop_
_entity_poly.entity_id
_entity_poly.type
_entity_poly.pdbx_seq_one_letter_code
_entity_poly.pdbx_strand_id
1 'polypeptide(L)'
;MKNKIYRCNCRKTWSIQNRKTKISAQTILLHGEWMAELKPERKSDPKGFVSTNQAIIINPEAGMLEQYEKVEKLMYDKEKVHFNLMRGKDLFFAEDGTCYIIKKINKN
;
A
#
# COMPACT_ATOMS: atom_id res chain seq x y z
N MET A 1 10.44 -13.76 -9.34
CA MET A 1 9.80 -12.47 -9.00
C MET A 1 8.90 -12.70 -7.78
N LYS A 2 8.92 -11.82 -6.76
CA LYS A 2 8.44 -12.10 -5.39
C LYS A 2 7.39 -11.08 -4.94
N ASN A 3 6.13 -11.50 -4.95
CA ASN A 3 4.96 -10.72 -4.51
C ASN A 3 5.01 -10.46 -2.99
N LYS A 4 4.96 -9.18 -2.59
CA LYS A 4 4.81 -8.72 -1.19
C LYS A 4 3.34 -8.39 -0.92
N ILE A 5 2.84 -8.51 0.30
CA ILE A 5 1.40 -8.30 0.63
C ILE A 5 1.27 -7.28 1.77
N TYR A 6 0.44 -6.24 1.60
CA TYR A 6 0.18 -5.18 2.60
C TYR A 6 -1.27 -5.23 3.15
N ARG A 7 -1.46 -5.10 4.47
CA ARG A 7 -2.78 -5.04 5.14
C ARG A 7 -2.84 -3.93 6.19
N CYS A 8 -3.97 -3.22 6.30
CA CYS A 8 -4.29 -2.38 7.46
C CYS A 8 -4.95 -3.25 8.54
N ASN A 9 -4.39 -3.28 9.76
CA ASN A 9 -5.09 -3.84 10.93
C ASN A 9 -5.74 -2.72 11.73
N CYS A 10 -6.77 -3.04 12.53
CA CYS A 10 -7.54 -2.13 13.38
C CYS A 10 -6.71 -1.36 14.45
N ARG A 11 -5.39 -1.56 14.48
CA ARG A 11 -4.42 -0.93 15.40
C ARG A 11 -3.68 0.26 14.76
N LYS A 12 -4.21 0.89 13.70
CA LYS A 12 -3.54 1.97 12.94
C LYS A 12 -2.09 1.64 12.54
N THR A 13 -1.85 0.37 12.20
CA THR A 13 -0.53 -0.14 11.86
C THR A 13 -0.63 -1.02 10.62
N TRP A 14 0.35 -0.85 9.73
CA TRP A 14 0.44 -1.60 8.48
C TRP A 14 1.25 -2.87 8.70
N SER A 15 0.69 -4.00 8.28
CA SER A 15 1.42 -5.26 8.25
C SER A 15 1.99 -5.50 6.86
N ILE A 16 3.31 -5.65 6.80
CA ILE A 16 4.06 -6.09 5.62
C ILE A 16 4.36 -7.57 5.79
N GLN A 17 4.00 -8.39 4.80
CA GLN A 17 4.27 -9.82 4.85
C GLN A 17 4.99 -10.30 3.59
N ASN A 18 6.04 -11.09 3.78
CA ASN A 18 6.60 -11.98 2.77
C ASN A 18 6.55 -13.44 3.27
N ARG A 19 7.10 -14.41 2.49
CA ARG A 19 7.08 -15.84 2.88
C ARG A 19 7.82 -16.15 4.19
N LYS A 20 8.80 -15.34 4.59
CA LYS A 20 9.68 -15.59 5.73
C LYS A 20 9.43 -14.65 6.92
N THR A 21 8.89 -13.46 6.68
CA THR A 21 8.80 -12.41 7.69
C THR A 21 7.47 -11.66 7.62
N LYS A 22 7.01 -11.26 8.80
CA LYS A 22 5.89 -10.34 9.00
C LYS A 22 6.41 -9.18 9.84
N ILE A 23 6.35 -7.97 9.28
CA ILE A 23 6.80 -6.74 9.93
C ILE A 23 5.59 -5.82 10.08
N SER A 24 5.52 -5.08 11.19
CA SER A 24 4.52 -4.02 11.38
C SER A 24 5.21 -2.66 11.31
N ALA A 25 4.56 -1.70 10.65
CA ALA A 25 5.06 -0.34 10.46
C ALA A 25 3.96 0.68 10.72
N GLN A 26 4.33 1.89 11.16
CA GLN A 26 3.39 3.01 11.31
C GLN A 26 3.11 3.64 9.95
N THR A 27 4.16 3.84 9.16
CA THR A 27 4.05 4.31 7.78
C THR A 27 4.92 3.50 6.83
N ILE A 28 4.52 3.46 5.56
CA ILE A 28 5.28 2.80 4.50
C ILE A 28 5.26 3.70 3.28
N LEU A 29 6.43 3.99 2.73
CA LEU A 29 6.57 4.58 1.41
C LEU A 29 6.98 3.48 0.43
N LEU A 30 6.18 3.32 -0.61
CA LEU A 30 6.45 2.43 -1.73
C LEU A 30 6.73 3.31 -2.94
N HIS A 31 7.98 3.26 -3.41
CA HIS A 31 8.41 3.95 -4.62
C HIS A 31 8.56 2.96 -5.78
N GLY A 32 7.79 3.13 -6.84
CA GLY A 32 7.80 2.28 -8.02
C GLY A 32 6.67 1.24 -8.07
N GLU A 33 6.51 0.58 -9.20
CA GLU A 33 5.27 -0.10 -9.58
C GLU A 33 4.68 -1.08 -8.54
N TRP A 34 3.35 -1.03 -8.44
CA TRP A 34 2.54 -1.96 -7.66
C TRP A 34 1.32 -2.43 -8.45
N MET A 35 0.78 -3.57 -8.05
CA MET A 35 -0.51 -4.08 -8.51
C MET A 35 -1.38 -4.50 -7.34
N ALA A 36 -2.69 -4.44 -7.51
CA ALA A 36 -3.63 -5.04 -6.60
C ALA A 36 -3.79 -6.53 -6.90
N GLU A 37 -3.75 -7.35 -5.86
CA GLU A 37 -4.11 -8.76 -5.90
C GLU A 37 -5.43 -8.94 -5.13
N LEU A 38 -6.40 -9.57 -5.78
CA LEU A 38 -7.70 -9.89 -5.21
C LEU A 38 -7.78 -11.40 -4.94
N LYS A 39 -8.38 -11.78 -3.82
CA LYS A 39 -8.69 -13.19 -3.50
C LYS A 39 -10.20 -13.38 -3.28
N PRO A 40 -11.01 -13.24 -4.35
CA PRO A 40 -12.47 -13.41 -4.27
C PRO A 40 -12.89 -14.84 -3.91
N GLU A 41 -12.05 -15.84 -4.20
CA GLU A 41 -12.29 -17.26 -3.94
C GLU A 41 -12.33 -17.63 -2.44
N ARG A 42 -11.94 -16.70 -1.56
CA ARG A 42 -12.05 -16.92 -0.11
C ARG A 42 -13.54 -16.92 0.28
N LYS A 43 -14.06 -18.10 0.64
CA LYS A 43 -15.43 -18.30 1.15
C LYS A 43 -15.83 -17.38 2.32
N SER A 44 -14.85 -16.86 3.07
CA SER A 44 -15.06 -15.88 4.15
C SER A 44 -13.98 -14.79 4.12
N ASP A 45 -14.42 -13.53 4.26
CA ASP A 45 -13.57 -12.31 4.29
C ASP A 45 -12.72 -12.16 3.01
N PRO A 46 -13.35 -11.83 1.85
CA PRO A 46 -12.64 -11.61 0.60
C PRO A 46 -11.63 -10.46 0.77
N LYS A 47 -10.40 -10.69 0.31
CA LYS A 47 -9.28 -9.79 0.59
C LYS A 47 -8.68 -9.19 -0.67
N GLY A 48 -8.46 -7.88 -0.62
CA GLY A 48 -7.58 -7.17 -1.53
C GLY A 48 -6.23 -6.89 -0.87
N PHE A 49 -5.16 -6.98 -1.64
CA PHE A 49 -3.80 -6.62 -1.22
C PHE A 49 -3.10 -5.81 -2.29
N VAL A 50 -2.19 -4.94 -1.86
CA VAL A 50 -1.18 -4.37 -2.76
C VAL A 50 0.00 -5.33 -2.84
N SER A 51 0.57 -5.46 -4.04
CA SER A 51 1.72 -6.29 -4.34
C SER A 51 2.75 -5.52 -5.14
N THR A 52 4.02 -5.63 -4.74
CA THR A 52 5.14 -5.01 -5.43
C THR A 52 6.39 -5.88 -5.34
N ASN A 53 7.22 -5.82 -6.37
CA ASN A 53 8.58 -6.35 -6.35
C ASN A 53 9.60 -5.30 -5.92
N GLN A 54 9.20 -4.05 -5.75
CA GLN A 54 10.07 -2.93 -5.42
C GLN A 54 10.47 -2.91 -3.95
N ALA A 55 11.54 -2.18 -3.65
CA ALA A 55 11.89 -1.86 -2.27
C ALA A 55 10.83 -0.95 -1.65
N ILE A 56 10.65 -1.07 -0.34
CA ILE A 56 9.81 -0.18 0.43
C ILE A 56 10.64 0.45 1.53
N ILE A 57 10.24 1.65 1.93
CA ILE A 57 10.83 2.38 3.03
C ILE A 57 9.82 2.32 4.18
N ILE A 58 10.26 1.76 5.29
CA ILE A 58 9.46 1.61 6.51
C ILE A 58 9.73 2.85 7.37
N ASN A 59 8.66 3.48 7.86
CA ASN A 59 8.73 4.71 8.65
C ASN A 59 9.63 5.78 8.01
N PRO A 60 9.36 6.18 6.74
CA PRO A 60 10.14 7.22 6.05
C PRO A 60 10.20 8.53 6.84
N GLU A 61 11.33 9.23 6.75
CA GLU A 61 11.49 10.56 7.32
C GLU A 61 10.55 11.59 6.65
N ALA A 62 10.12 12.59 7.43
CA ALA A 62 9.17 13.61 6.96
C ALA A 62 9.67 14.34 5.71
N GLY A 63 10.94 14.74 5.65
CA GLY A 63 11.54 15.41 4.49
C GLY A 63 11.56 14.58 3.20
N MET A 64 11.44 13.26 3.30
CA MET A 64 11.26 12.41 2.13
C MET A 64 9.82 12.47 1.61
N LEU A 65 8.84 12.52 2.53
CA LEU A 65 7.42 12.61 2.18
C LEU A 65 7.04 13.97 1.60
N GLU A 66 7.73 15.04 2.00
CA GLU A 66 7.56 16.39 1.44
C GLU A 66 7.86 16.49 -0.07
N GLN A 67 8.57 15.51 -0.62
CA GLN A 67 8.84 15.43 -2.07
C GLN A 67 7.66 14.89 -2.87
N TYR A 68 6.57 14.50 -2.20
CA TYR A 68 5.41 13.88 -2.82
C TYR A 68 4.13 14.64 -2.50
N GLU A 69 3.24 14.72 -3.48
CA GLU A 69 1.86 15.16 -3.30
C GLU A 69 0.94 13.95 -3.20
N LYS A 70 -0.11 14.06 -2.36
CA LYS A 70 -1.18 13.06 -2.28
C LYS A 70 -2.18 13.34 -3.40
N VAL A 71 -2.35 12.40 -4.32
CA VAL A 71 -3.22 12.54 -5.49
C VAL A 71 -4.62 12.01 -5.18
N GLU A 72 -4.70 10.78 -4.68
CA GLU A 72 -5.98 10.12 -4.38
C GLU A 72 -5.79 9.07 -3.28
N LYS A 73 -6.88 8.47 -2.82
CA LYS A 73 -6.86 7.32 -1.91
C LYS A 73 -7.02 6.03 -2.70
N LEU A 74 -6.22 5.02 -2.37
CA LEU A 74 -6.46 3.65 -2.82
C LEU A 74 -7.55 3.03 -1.94
N MET A 75 -8.73 2.84 -2.53
CA MET A 75 -9.95 2.39 -1.87
C MET A 75 -10.26 0.95 -2.25
N TYR A 76 -10.59 0.11 -1.26
CA TYR A 76 -11.05 -1.24 -1.46
C TYR A 76 -12.55 -1.36 -1.14
N ASP A 77 -13.34 -1.68 -2.16
CA ASP A 77 -14.74 -2.04 -2.03
C ASP A 77 -14.83 -3.53 -1.65
N LYS A 78 -15.32 -3.79 -0.42
CA LYS A 78 -15.45 -5.15 0.12
C LYS A 78 -16.63 -5.92 -0.49
N GLU A 79 -17.67 -5.23 -0.93
CA GLU A 79 -18.86 -5.85 -1.50
C GLU A 79 -18.56 -6.32 -2.93
N LYS A 80 -17.88 -5.47 -3.70
CA LYS A 80 -17.45 -5.79 -5.07
C LYS A 80 -16.11 -6.51 -5.14
N VAL A 81 -15.40 -6.64 -4.02
CA VAL A 81 -14.05 -7.23 -3.93
C VAL A 81 -13.13 -6.58 -4.95
N HIS A 82 -13.05 -5.25 -4.93
CA HIS A 82 -12.41 -4.47 -5.98
C HIS A 82 -11.66 -3.27 -5.42
N PHE A 83 -10.54 -2.89 -6.05
CA PHE A 83 -9.89 -1.62 -5.78
C PHE A 83 -10.28 -0.59 -6.83
N ASN A 84 -10.44 0.68 -6.43
CA ASN A 84 -10.61 1.77 -7.41
C ASN A 84 -9.46 1.82 -8.44
N LEU A 85 -8.25 1.38 -8.05
CA LEU A 85 -7.11 1.22 -8.94
C LEU A 85 -6.43 -0.13 -8.76
N MET A 86 -6.25 -0.85 -9.87
CA MET A 86 -5.65 -2.19 -9.89
C MET A 86 -4.13 -2.19 -10.04
N ARG A 87 -3.54 -1.05 -10.40
CA ARG A 87 -2.08 -0.87 -10.54
C ARG A 87 -1.73 0.61 -10.45
N GLY A 88 -0.48 0.90 -10.10
CA GLY A 88 0.03 2.26 -10.04
C GLY A 88 1.53 2.29 -9.79
N LYS A 89 2.04 3.48 -9.46
CA LYS A 89 3.47 3.71 -9.23
C LYS A 89 3.80 3.95 -7.77
N ASP A 90 3.54 5.13 -7.22
CA ASP A 90 3.97 5.43 -5.85
C ASP A 90 2.79 5.36 -4.87
N LEU A 91 3.02 4.77 -3.70
CA LEU A 91 2.03 4.70 -2.61
C LEU A 91 2.62 5.15 -1.30
N PHE A 92 1.79 5.80 -0.49
CA PHE A 92 2.06 6.10 0.90
C PHE A 92 0.99 5.50 1.81
N PHE A 93 1.41 4.56 2.64
CA PHE A 93 0.59 3.98 3.69
C PHE A 93 0.77 4.84 4.94
N ALA A 94 -0.25 5.65 5.26
CA ALA A 94 -0.18 6.66 6.31
C ALA A 94 -0.62 6.13 7.68
N GLU A 95 -0.25 6.83 8.75
CA GLU A 95 -0.59 6.48 10.14
C GLU A 95 -2.10 6.54 10.41
N ASP A 96 -2.83 7.33 9.62
CA ASP A 96 -4.29 7.44 9.69
C ASP A 96 -5.01 6.18 9.18
N GLY A 97 -4.27 5.19 8.66
CA GLY A 97 -4.82 3.96 8.08
C GLY A 97 -5.24 4.10 6.61
N THR A 98 -4.99 5.26 5.98
CA THR A 98 -5.24 5.48 4.56
C THR A 98 -4.02 5.08 3.72
N CYS A 99 -4.27 4.42 2.59
CA CYS A 99 -3.28 4.26 1.54
C CYS A 99 -3.48 5.36 0.49
N TYR A 100 -2.54 6.29 0.40
CA TYR A 100 -2.55 7.37 -0.57
C TYR A 100 -1.78 6.96 -1.82
N ILE A 101 -2.35 7.24 -2.98
CA ILE A 101 -1.60 7.33 -4.23
C ILE A 101 -0.89 8.67 -4.21
N ILE A 102 0.41 8.62 -4.38
CA ILE A 102 1.26 9.79 -4.33
C ILE A 102 1.97 10.00 -5.65
N LYS A 103 2.43 11.22 -5.90
CA LYS A 103 3.24 11.56 -7.06
C LYS A 103 4.38 12.47 -6.62
N LYS A 104 5.55 12.31 -7.22
CA LYS A 104 6.68 13.19 -6.93
C LYS A 104 6.35 14.61 -7.41
N ILE A 105 6.56 15.59 -6.56
CA ILE A 105 6.42 17.01 -6.91
C ILE A 105 7.61 17.33 -7.81
N ASN A 106 7.36 17.51 -9.11
CA ASN A 106 8.38 18.03 -10.01
C ASN A 106 8.57 19.52 -9.69
N LYS A 107 9.63 19.85 -8.94
CA LYS A 107 10.12 21.22 -8.87
C LYS A 107 10.74 21.53 -10.23
N ASN A 108 10.03 22.29 -11.06
CA ASN A 108 10.62 22.98 -12.20
C ASN A 108 11.66 23.98 -11.73
#